data_AF-F8GGB9-F1
#
_entry.id   AF-F8GGB9-F1
#
_cell.length_a   1.000
_cell.length_b   1.000
_cell.length_c   1.000
_cell.angle_alpha   90.00
_cell.angle_beta   90.00
_cell.angle_gamma   90.00
#
_symmetry.space_group_name_H-M   'P 1'
#
loop_
_entity.id
_entity.type
_entity.pdbx_description
1 polymer ?
#
loop_
_entity_poly.entity_id
_entity_poly.type
_entity_poly.pdbx_seq_one_letter_code
_entity_poly.pdbx_strand_id
1 'polypeptide(L)'
;MITLNKKLRWHHLIQNGVFVILLLLLVILLGYLAAQTRLQWDVSQNGRNSLSEASVEILQKLQGPVQVTAYATEQHAQLGDIRKIIADFVALYQRVKPDLSLAFIDPVAQPILTQEADVQVNGEIVIKFNQRVEHLTAINEQAFSNALMRLARAEDKLIVALSGHGERRLDGSANYDLGEFGRHLRTNGFNSQPLNLAIEQDIPMNASMLMIASPQTDLLPGEVDKLLNYVDQGGNLLWLVDQESLRGLLPLTEMLRLTLTPGVVVDPQAEQLKAPVTFALGAIYGQHVITDNFDYITVFPFARQITIDESEEWSSVSLVEAAQQGWVETGDLNDVINFDQADDVAGPISIAVALTRNIQDREQRIVVVGSGHFLANTYLGNGSNLDFGINLINWLTGDEELIVIQPRATLDSNLILSESDLTLIAVVFLVLLPVLFLVSGTLIWWRRRRKI
;
A
#
# COMPACT_ATOMS: atom_id res chain seq x y z
N MET A 1 -80.71 -3.51 18.03
CA MET A 1 -79.78 -3.47 19.18
C MET A 1 -79.08 -4.83 19.26
N ILE A 2 -77.82 -4.91 18.83
CA ILE A 2 -77.04 -6.16 18.90
C ILE A 2 -76.39 -6.21 20.28
N THR A 3 -76.90 -7.05 21.16
CA THR A 3 -76.34 -7.27 22.50
C THR A 3 -75.04 -8.07 22.37
N LEU A 4 -73.90 -7.38 22.33
CA LEU A 4 -72.60 -8.04 22.36
C LEU A 4 -72.46 -8.86 23.65
N ASN A 5 -72.33 -10.18 23.47
CA ASN A 5 -72.15 -11.17 24.54
C ASN A 5 -70.94 -10.79 25.41
N LYS A 6 -71.16 -10.59 26.73
CA LYS A 6 -70.16 -10.08 27.69
C LYS A 6 -68.86 -10.91 27.70
N LYS A 7 -68.96 -12.23 27.41
CA LYS A 7 -67.81 -13.13 27.23
C LYS A 7 -66.94 -12.78 26.02
N LEU A 8 -67.54 -12.37 24.91
CA LEU A 8 -66.82 -12.04 23.67
C LEU A 8 -66.01 -10.73 23.84
N ARG A 9 -66.58 -9.75 24.56
CA ARG A 9 -65.88 -8.50 24.95
C ARG A 9 -64.66 -8.76 25.82
N TRP A 10 -64.78 -9.63 26.82
CA TRP A 10 -63.66 -10.02 27.68
C TRP A 10 -62.57 -10.77 26.91
N HIS A 11 -62.96 -11.65 25.99
CA HIS A 11 -62.00 -12.35 25.14
C HIS A 11 -61.20 -11.39 24.24
N HIS A 12 -61.86 -10.42 23.60
CA HIS A 12 -61.18 -9.39 22.81
C HIS A 12 -60.31 -8.45 23.66
N LEU A 13 -60.73 -8.11 24.89
CA LEU A 13 -59.91 -7.31 25.80
C LEU A 13 -58.63 -8.04 26.23
N ILE A 14 -58.73 -9.35 26.52
CA ILE A 14 -57.57 -10.18 26.86
C ILE A 14 -56.65 -10.34 25.64
N GLN A 15 -57.19 -10.66 24.47
CA GLN A 15 -56.41 -10.77 23.23
C GLN A 15 -55.70 -9.46 22.89
N ASN A 16 -56.40 -8.32 22.96
CA ASN A 16 -55.80 -7.01 22.71
C ASN A 16 -54.77 -6.64 23.79
N GLY A 17 -55.02 -6.98 25.06
CA GLY A 17 -54.06 -6.75 26.15
C GLY A 17 -52.78 -7.56 25.99
N VAL A 18 -52.90 -8.86 25.67
CA VAL A 18 -51.77 -9.73 25.37
C VAL A 18 -51.00 -9.23 24.15
N PHE A 19 -51.70 -8.81 23.10
CA PHE A 19 -51.08 -8.22 21.92
C PHE A 19 -50.28 -6.96 22.25
N VAL A 20 -50.86 -6.03 23.03
CA VAL A 20 -50.17 -4.80 23.45
C VAL A 20 -48.93 -5.11 24.30
N ILE A 21 -49.03 -6.08 25.22
CA ILE A 21 -47.88 -6.50 26.04
C ILE A 21 -46.78 -7.10 25.17
N LEU A 22 -47.12 -8.02 24.25
CA LEU A 22 -46.15 -8.62 23.33
C LEU A 22 -45.51 -7.56 22.42
N LEU A 23 -46.29 -6.58 21.95
CA LEU A 23 -45.80 -5.46 21.15
C LEU A 23 -44.81 -4.60 21.95
N LEU A 24 -45.15 -4.23 23.19
CA LEU A 24 -44.25 -3.47 24.06
C LEU A 24 -42.96 -4.24 24.35
N LEU A 25 -43.08 -5.55 24.60
CA LEU A 25 -41.93 -6.42 24.86
C LEU A 25 -41.03 -6.51 23.62
N LEU A 26 -41.62 -6.64 22.43
CA LEU A 26 -40.90 -6.59 21.16
C LEU A 26 -40.19 -5.25 20.95
N VAL A 27 -40.85 -4.12 21.22
CA VAL A 27 -40.25 -2.78 21.08
C VAL A 27 -39.07 -2.60 22.05
N ILE A 28 -39.22 -3.05 23.30
CA ILE A 28 -38.14 -3.02 24.29
C ILE A 28 -36.98 -3.92 23.87
N LEU A 29 -37.26 -5.14 23.40
CA LEU A 29 -36.26 -6.08 22.93
C LEU A 29 -35.50 -5.54 21.71
N LEU A 30 -36.22 -4.98 20.74
CA LEU A 30 -35.62 -4.32 19.57
C LEU A 30 -34.79 -3.11 19.97
N GLY A 31 -35.26 -2.30 20.93
CA GLY A 31 -34.49 -1.19 21.47
C GLY A 31 -33.22 -1.64 22.20
N TYR A 32 -33.30 -2.73 22.96
CA TYR A 32 -32.16 -3.32 23.65
C TYR A 32 -31.11 -3.89 22.67
N LEU A 33 -31.55 -4.67 21.67
CA LEU A 33 -30.68 -5.17 20.60
C LEU A 33 -30.07 -4.00 19.82
N ALA A 34 -30.85 -2.99 19.45
CA ALA A 34 -30.32 -1.81 18.75
C ALA A 34 -29.29 -1.03 19.60
N ALA A 35 -29.45 -1.00 20.93
CA ALA A 35 -28.50 -0.34 21.83
C ALA A 35 -27.21 -1.15 22.02
N GLN A 36 -27.28 -2.47 21.99
CA GLN A 36 -26.14 -3.35 22.27
C GLN A 36 -25.36 -3.76 21.01
N THR A 37 -26.04 -3.97 19.90
CA THR A 37 -25.42 -4.32 18.61
C THR A 37 -25.44 -3.13 17.67
N ARG A 38 -24.29 -2.48 17.49
CA ARG A 38 -24.09 -1.51 16.41
C ARG A 38 -23.65 -2.25 15.15
N LEU A 39 -24.59 -2.93 14.50
CA LEU A 39 -24.32 -3.49 13.18
C LEU A 39 -24.23 -2.33 12.17
N GLN A 40 -23.11 -2.22 11.47
CA GLN A 40 -22.91 -1.23 10.41
C GLN A 40 -22.49 -1.97 9.15
N TRP A 41 -23.12 -1.65 8.04
CA TRP A 41 -22.74 -2.14 6.73
C TRP A 41 -22.19 -1.00 5.90
N ASP A 42 -21.02 -1.24 5.31
CA ASP A 42 -20.46 -0.32 4.34
C ASP A 42 -21.09 -0.60 2.98
N VAL A 43 -21.84 0.38 2.48
CA VAL A 43 -22.54 0.30 1.18
C VAL A 43 -21.80 1.13 0.13
N SER A 44 -20.61 1.67 0.45
CA SER A 44 -19.81 2.43 -0.51
C SER A 44 -19.17 1.51 -1.54
N GLN A 45 -18.97 2.03 -2.77
CA GLN A 45 -18.49 1.22 -3.90
C GLN A 45 -17.10 0.62 -3.64
N ASN A 46 -16.23 1.33 -2.91
CA ASN A 46 -14.86 0.92 -2.59
C ASN A 46 -14.62 0.61 -1.11
N GLY A 47 -15.68 0.41 -0.32
CA GLY A 47 -15.51 0.10 1.11
C GLY A 47 -14.81 1.22 1.90
N ARG A 48 -15.14 2.49 1.64
CA ARG A 48 -14.52 3.68 2.25
C ARG A 48 -14.81 3.85 3.74
N ASN A 49 -15.86 3.21 4.26
CA ASN A 49 -16.24 3.25 5.68
C ASN A 49 -15.86 1.97 6.43
N SER A 50 -15.00 1.15 5.83
CA SER A 50 -14.43 -0.07 6.37
C SER A 50 -12.91 -0.06 6.17
N LEU A 51 -12.19 -0.74 7.06
CA LEU A 51 -10.75 -0.89 6.93
C LEU A 51 -10.43 -1.96 5.88
N SER A 52 -9.28 -1.82 5.21
CA SER A 52 -8.73 -2.90 4.39
C SER A 52 -8.41 -4.15 5.23
N GLU A 53 -8.40 -5.31 4.57
CA GLU A 53 -8.05 -6.58 5.23
C GLU A 53 -6.66 -6.50 5.87
N ALA A 54 -5.70 -5.89 5.18
CA ALA A 54 -4.36 -5.65 5.71
C ALA A 54 -4.36 -4.80 7.00
N SER A 55 -5.08 -3.67 7.03
CA SER A 55 -5.22 -2.87 8.26
C SER A 55 -5.86 -3.65 9.41
N VAL A 56 -6.80 -4.55 9.11
CA VAL A 56 -7.43 -5.43 10.12
C VAL A 56 -6.43 -6.44 10.68
N GLU A 57 -5.63 -7.08 9.82
CA GLU A 57 -4.60 -8.06 10.24
C GLU A 57 -3.55 -7.41 11.15
N ILE A 58 -3.10 -6.19 10.81
CA ILE A 58 -2.16 -5.40 11.61
C ILE A 58 -2.71 -5.18 13.03
N LEU A 59 -3.97 -4.76 13.12
CA LEU A 59 -4.63 -4.52 14.39
C LEU A 59 -4.77 -5.79 15.24
N GLN A 60 -4.98 -6.95 14.61
CA GLN A 60 -5.06 -8.23 15.30
C GLN A 60 -3.71 -8.67 15.86
N LYS A 61 -2.59 -8.30 15.22
CA LYS A 61 -1.23 -8.57 15.69
C LYS A 61 -0.78 -7.69 16.85
N LEU A 62 -1.35 -6.50 16.99
CA LEU A 62 -1.08 -5.59 18.10
C LEU A 62 -1.68 -6.11 19.42
N GLN A 63 -0.89 -6.91 20.14
CA GLN A 63 -1.25 -7.44 21.46
C GLN A 63 -1.00 -6.38 22.55
N GLY A 64 -2.04 -5.63 22.91
CA GLY A 64 -2.01 -4.63 23.97
C GLY A 64 -2.73 -3.32 23.61
N PRO A 65 -2.95 -2.43 24.59
CA PRO A 65 -3.66 -1.18 24.39
C PRO A 65 -2.85 -0.20 23.53
N VAL A 66 -3.53 0.45 22.58
CA VAL A 66 -2.94 1.47 21.71
C VAL A 66 -3.50 2.84 22.11
N GLN A 67 -2.64 3.79 22.43
CA GLN A 67 -3.04 5.14 22.83
C GLN A 67 -2.80 6.10 21.68
N VAL A 68 -3.87 6.68 21.16
CA VAL A 68 -3.84 7.71 20.10
C VAL A 68 -4.14 9.05 20.73
N THR A 69 -3.23 10.01 20.61
CA THR A 69 -3.40 11.37 21.12
C THR A 69 -3.34 12.34 19.94
N ALA A 70 -4.44 13.02 19.66
CA ALA A 70 -4.54 13.99 18.60
C ALA A 70 -4.37 15.41 19.15
N TYR A 71 -3.36 16.11 18.67
CA TYR A 71 -3.02 17.48 19.06
C TYR A 71 -3.72 18.44 18.11
N ALA A 72 -4.94 18.81 18.46
CA ALA A 72 -5.87 19.51 17.57
C ALA A 72 -6.67 20.60 18.29
N THR A 73 -6.71 21.80 17.71
CA THR A 73 -7.59 22.89 18.15
C THR A 73 -9.06 22.62 17.82
N GLU A 74 -10.00 23.16 18.61
CA GLU A 74 -11.45 22.96 18.41
C GLU A 74 -12.01 23.56 17.11
N GLN A 75 -11.42 24.66 16.64
CA GLN A 75 -11.74 25.25 15.35
C GLN A 75 -10.44 25.52 14.60
N HIS A 76 -10.31 24.91 13.43
CA HIS A 76 -9.19 25.16 12.52
C HIS A 76 -9.66 26.08 11.39
N ALA A 77 -8.89 27.12 11.07
CA ALA A 77 -9.31 28.21 10.18
C ALA A 77 -9.64 27.79 8.74
N GLN A 78 -9.20 26.60 8.29
CA GLN A 78 -9.40 26.08 6.92
C GLN A 78 -10.17 24.75 6.83
N LEU A 79 -10.10 23.89 7.86
CA LEU A 79 -10.62 22.51 7.82
C LEU A 79 -11.91 22.30 8.65
N GLY A 80 -12.39 23.33 9.35
CA GLY A 80 -13.51 23.19 10.27
C GLY A 80 -13.12 22.46 11.56
N ASP A 81 -13.95 21.53 12.01
CA ASP A 81 -13.70 20.72 13.21
C ASP A 81 -12.81 19.51 12.87
N ILE A 82 -11.48 19.74 12.89
CA ILE A 82 -10.48 18.69 12.65
C ILE A 82 -10.58 17.55 13.68
N ARG A 83 -11.06 17.84 14.90
CA ARG A 83 -11.25 16.79 15.93
C ARG A 83 -12.31 15.81 15.47
N LYS A 84 -13.39 16.28 14.85
CA LYS A 84 -14.42 15.40 14.28
C LYS A 84 -13.86 14.50 13.18
N ILE A 85 -13.05 15.04 12.27
CA ILE A 85 -12.41 14.26 11.19
C ILE A 85 -11.55 13.13 11.78
N ILE A 86 -10.71 13.46 12.76
CA ILE A 86 -9.85 12.47 13.42
C ILE A 86 -10.69 11.46 14.21
N ALA A 87 -11.73 11.90 14.93
CA ALA A 87 -12.61 11.02 15.68
C ALA A 87 -13.34 10.03 14.77
N ASP A 88 -13.91 10.49 13.67
CA ASP A 88 -14.60 9.64 12.70
C ASP A 88 -13.63 8.64 12.04
N PHE A 89 -12.39 9.06 11.75
CA PHE A 89 -11.34 8.21 11.19
C PHE A 89 -10.87 7.14 12.19
N VAL A 90 -10.49 7.53 13.40
CA VAL A 90 -10.00 6.59 14.44
C VAL A 90 -11.11 5.65 14.91
N ALA A 91 -12.37 6.07 14.86
CA ALA A 91 -13.51 5.21 15.16
C ALA A 91 -13.56 3.96 14.25
N LEU A 92 -13.03 4.01 13.03
CA LEU A 92 -12.91 2.83 12.16
C LEU A 92 -11.99 1.77 12.79
N TYR A 93 -10.87 2.21 13.36
CA TYR A 93 -9.89 1.34 14.03
C TYR A 93 -10.41 0.83 15.37
N GLN A 94 -11.12 1.67 16.14
CA GLN A 94 -11.72 1.28 17.43
C GLN A 94 -12.78 0.18 17.29
N ARG A 95 -13.44 0.06 16.13
CA ARG A 95 -14.38 -1.04 15.85
C ARG A 95 -13.71 -2.41 15.82
N VAL A 96 -12.49 -2.46 15.28
CA VAL A 96 -11.71 -3.70 15.15
C VAL A 96 -10.90 -3.95 16.42
N LYS A 97 -10.36 -2.89 17.03
CA LYS A 97 -9.51 -2.93 18.22
C LYS A 97 -10.10 -2.08 19.36
N PRO A 98 -10.98 -2.63 20.21
CA PRO A 98 -11.66 -1.87 21.27
C PRO A 98 -10.75 -1.30 22.36
N ASP A 99 -9.52 -1.83 22.50
CA ASP A 99 -8.47 -1.34 23.40
C ASP A 99 -7.63 -0.21 22.79
N LEU A 100 -8.04 0.33 21.64
CA LEU A 100 -7.51 1.57 21.07
C LEU A 100 -8.25 2.79 21.64
N SER A 101 -7.54 3.64 22.37
CA SER A 101 -8.10 4.86 22.97
C SER A 101 -7.72 6.10 22.16
N LEU A 102 -8.66 7.05 22.01
CA LEU A 102 -8.42 8.36 21.41
C LEU A 102 -8.57 9.46 22.47
N ALA A 103 -7.56 10.32 22.58
CA ALA A 103 -7.59 11.54 23.38
C ALA A 103 -7.29 12.76 22.51
N PHE A 104 -7.88 13.91 22.87
CA PHE A 104 -7.60 15.19 22.22
C PHE A 104 -6.88 16.12 23.19
N ILE A 105 -5.80 16.72 22.72
CA ILE A 105 -5.07 17.78 23.42
C ILE A 105 -5.13 19.03 22.55
N ASP A 106 -5.48 20.17 23.16
CA ASP A 106 -5.41 21.46 22.46
C ASP A 106 -3.98 22.02 22.59
N PRO A 107 -3.24 22.19 21.48
CA PRO A 107 -1.87 22.70 21.52
C PRO A 107 -1.76 24.11 22.11
N VAL A 108 -2.81 24.92 21.94
CA VAL A 108 -2.85 26.31 22.41
C VAL A 108 -3.18 26.36 23.90
N ALA A 109 -4.10 25.52 24.36
CA ALA A 109 -4.47 25.49 25.78
C ALA A 109 -3.44 24.74 26.64
N GLN A 110 -2.75 23.75 26.08
CA GLN A 110 -1.80 22.87 26.79
C GLN A 110 -0.42 22.81 26.10
N PRO A 111 0.34 23.92 26.07
CA PRO A 111 1.61 23.99 25.35
C PRO A 111 2.70 23.09 25.96
N ILE A 112 2.67 22.87 27.28
CA ILE A 112 3.66 22.02 27.97
C ILE A 112 3.56 20.57 27.49
N LEU A 113 2.35 20.00 27.46
CA LEU A 113 2.12 18.62 27.00
C LEU A 113 2.47 18.45 25.52
N THR A 114 2.24 19.49 24.72
CA THR A 114 2.56 19.51 23.28
C THR A 114 4.07 19.52 23.06
N GLN A 115 4.80 20.31 23.85
CA GLN A 115 6.25 20.38 23.77
C GLN A 115 6.94 19.10 24.30
N GLU A 116 6.42 18.51 25.38
CA GLU A 116 6.90 17.22 25.90
C GLU A 116 6.71 16.08 24.90
N ALA A 117 5.68 16.18 24.05
CA ALA A 117 5.42 15.22 23.00
C ALA A 117 6.14 15.53 21.68
N ASP A 118 6.98 16.56 21.58
CA ASP A 118 7.67 16.96 20.32
C ASP A 118 6.73 17.19 19.12
N VAL A 119 5.52 17.69 19.37
CA VAL A 119 4.53 17.98 18.33
C VAL A 119 4.86 19.28 17.62
N GLN A 120 4.94 19.24 16.29
CA GLN A 120 5.38 20.39 15.48
C GLN A 120 4.22 21.08 14.76
N VAL A 121 3.14 20.35 14.46
CA VAL A 121 2.01 20.88 13.69
C VAL A 121 0.67 20.66 14.37
N ASN A 122 -0.28 21.58 14.14
CA ASN A 122 -1.64 21.42 14.64
C ASN A 122 -2.41 20.42 13.74
N GLY A 123 -3.05 19.43 14.35
CA GLY A 123 -3.63 18.27 13.67
C GLY A 123 -2.75 17.02 13.69
N GLU A 124 -1.58 17.08 14.35
CA GLU A 124 -0.68 15.93 14.47
C GLU A 124 -1.26 14.85 15.40
N ILE A 125 -1.09 13.60 15.02
CA ILE A 125 -1.53 12.43 15.78
C ILE A 125 -0.29 11.70 16.29
N VAL A 126 -0.23 11.53 17.61
CA VAL A 126 0.81 10.76 18.29
C VAL A 126 0.23 9.42 18.72
N ILE A 127 0.80 8.34 18.21
CA ILE A 127 0.38 6.98 18.53
C ILE A 127 1.42 6.35 19.45
N LYS A 128 0.98 5.82 20.59
CA LYS A 128 1.82 5.10 21.56
C LYS A 128 1.36 3.67 21.67
N PHE A 129 2.32 2.75 21.59
CA PHE A 129 2.12 1.34 21.84
C PHE A 129 3.37 0.78 22.52
N ASN A 130 3.20 0.13 23.67
CA ASN A 130 4.29 -0.26 24.55
C ASN A 130 5.19 0.94 24.92
N GLN A 131 6.49 0.88 24.58
CA GLN A 131 7.47 1.95 24.83
C GLN A 131 7.75 2.79 23.57
N ARG A 132 7.07 2.51 22.45
CA ARG A 132 7.29 3.17 21.17
C ARG A 132 6.26 4.26 20.92
N VAL A 133 6.69 5.28 20.18
CA VAL A 133 5.90 6.45 19.82
C VAL A 133 6.08 6.73 18.34
N GLU A 134 4.97 6.98 17.64
CA GLU A 134 4.96 7.36 16.23
C GLU A 134 4.17 8.65 16.04
N HIS A 135 4.65 9.46 15.10
CA HIS A 135 4.13 10.79 14.79
C HIS A 135 3.53 10.80 13.38
N LEU A 136 2.29 11.29 13.26
CA LEU A 136 1.56 11.35 12.02
C LEU A 136 0.99 12.73 11.77
N THR A 137 1.31 13.28 10.61
CA THR A 137 0.75 14.54 10.11
C THR A 137 -0.35 14.34 9.09
N ALA A 138 -0.46 13.14 8.51
CA ALA A 138 -1.46 12.77 7.52
C ALA A 138 -2.56 11.88 8.13
N ILE A 139 -3.82 12.24 7.87
CA ILE A 139 -5.01 11.49 8.33
C ILE A 139 -5.52 10.64 7.16
N ASN A 140 -4.85 9.52 6.91
CA ASN A 140 -5.29 8.52 5.93
C ASN A 140 -4.92 7.11 6.41
N GLU A 141 -5.58 6.09 5.84
CA GLU A 141 -5.39 4.70 6.26
C GLU A 141 -3.96 4.22 6.07
N GLN A 142 -3.34 4.52 4.91
CA GLN A 142 -1.96 4.13 4.61
C GLN A 142 -0.97 4.62 5.69
N ALA A 143 -0.99 5.92 6.01
CA ALA A 143 -0.08 6.50 7.00
C ALA A 143 -0.33 5.91 8.41
N PHE A 144 -1.59 5.74 8.79
CA PHE A 144 -1.96 5.26 10.11
C PHE A 144 -1.65 3.76 10.30
N SER A 145 -2.02 2.92 9.34
CA SER A 145 -1.69 1.49 9.39
C SER A 145 -0.20 1.23 9.32
N ASN A 146 0.55 2.00 8.53
CA ASN A 146 2.01 1.89 8.51
C ASN A 146 2.64 2.27 9.86
N ALA A 147 2.15 3.32 10.54
CA ALA A 147 2.61 3.67 11.87
C ALA A 147 2.29 2.58 12.90
N LEU A 148 1.07 2.04 12.87
CA LEU A 148 0.68 0.92 13.73
C LEU A 148 1.57 -0.32 13.50
N MET A 149 1.94 -0.60 12.26
CA MET A 149 2.89 -1.67 11.95
C MET A 149 4.27 -1.41 12.53
N ARG A 150 4.82 -0.20 12.36
CA ARG A 150 6.12 0.16 12.96
C ARG A 150 6.10 0.01 14.48
N LEU A 151 5.01 0.41 15.11
CA LEU A 151 4.80 0.21 16.54
C LEU A 151 4.71 -1.27 16.93
N ALA A 152 4.03 -2.09 16.12
CA ALA A 152 3.89 -3.53 16.34
C ALA A 152 5.21 -4.29 16.24
N ARG A 153 6.14 -3.81 15.40
CA ARG A 153 7.44 -4.45 15.17
C ARG A 153 8.28 -4.43 16.43
N ALA A 154 8.87 -5.58 16.77
CA ALA A 154 9.77 -5.70 17.91
C ALA A 154 11.17 -5.13 17.64
N GLU A 155 11.60 -5.02 16.38
CA GLU A 155 12.93 -4.55 15.96
C GLU A 155 12.83 -3.79 14.64
N ASP A 156 13.66 -2.76 14.47
CA ASP A 156 13.80 -2.07 13.19
C ASP A 156 14.51 -2.98 12.18
N LYS A 157 13.98 -3.06 10.95
CA LYS A 157 14.59 -3.85 9.88
C LYS A 157 15.80 -3.10 9.34
N LEU A 158 16.98 -3.70 9.48
CA LEU A 158 18.24 -3.16 8.98
C LEU A 158 18.46 -3.57 7.52
N ILE A 159 18.50 -2.60 6.63
CA ILE A 159 18.95 -2.73 5.24
C ILE A 159 20.43 -2.39 5.20
N VAL A 160 21.25 -3.35 4.83
CA VAL A 160 22.68 -3.11 4.64
C VAL A 160 22.92 -2.83 3.17
N ALA A 161 23.48 -1.66 2.83
CA ALA A 161 23.78 -1.28 1.46
C ALA A 161 25.28 -1.35 1.20
N LEU A 162 25.70 -2.10 0.18
CA LEU A 162 27.10 -2.17 -0.21
C LEU A 162 27.62 -0.77 -0.59
N SER A 163 28.84 -0.48 -0.18
CA SER A 163 29.53 0.79 -0.42
C SER A 163 31.03 0.56 -0.56
N GLY A 164 31.70 1.45 -1.28
CA GLY A 164 33.17 1.45 -1.43
C GLY A 164 33.63 1.43 -2.88
N HIS A 165 32.74 1.08 -3.81
CA HIS A 165 33.04 0.88 -5.23
C HIS A 165 32.19 1.79 -6.12
N GLY A 166 31.62 2.86 -5.57
CA GLY A 166 30.84 3.87 -6.29
C GLY A 166 29.35 3.56 -6.43
N GLU A 167 28.83 2.64 -5.61
CA GLU A 167 27.42 2.28 -5.54
C GLU A 167 26.52 3.49 -5.27
N ARG A 168 25.28 3.41 -5.76
CA ARG A 168 24.26 4.41 -5.46
C ARG A 168 23.91 4.38 -3.97
N ARG A 169 23.92 5.55 -3.33
CA ARG A 169 23.74 5.65 -1.88
C ARG A 169 22.30 5.93 -1.48
N LEU A 170 21.80 5.24 -0.46
CA LEU A 170 20.48 5.50 0.16
C LEU A 170 20.42 6.81 0.97
N ASP A 171 21.57 7.40 1.29
CA ASP A 171 21.69 8.69 1.95
C ASP A 171 22.28 9.78 1.03
N GLY A 172 22.52 9.45 -0.24
CA GLY A 172 23.17 10.33 -1.21
C GLY A 172 22.20 11.30 -1.89
N SER A 173 22.65 12.53 -2.13
CA SER A 173 21.84 13.58 -2.77
C SER A 173 22.10 13.73 -4.27
N ALA A 174 23.03 12.97 -4.85
CA ALA A 174 23.32 13.08 -6.27
C ALA A 174 22.17 12.54 -7.12
N ASN A 175 22.06 13.00 -8.36
CA ASN A 175 21.00 12.59 -9.29
C ASN A 175 20.94 11.08 -9.54
N TYR A 176 22.08 10.40 -9.46
CA TYR A 176 22.22 8.96 -9.64
C TYR A 176 22.08 8.17 -8.32
N ASP A 177 22.10 8.83 -7.16
CA ASP A 177 21.92 8.19 -5.85
C ASP A 177 20.47 7.81 -5.58
N LEU A 178 20.24 7.04 -4.51
CA LEU A 178 18.93 6.57 -4.05
C LEU A 178 18.41 7.34 -2.83
N GLY A 179 18.90 8.56 -2.58
CA GLY A 179 18.57 9.33 -1.36
C GLY A 179 17.07 9.58 -1.16
N GLU A 180 16.35 9.91 -2.22
CA GLU A 180 14.90 10.12 -2.15
C GLU A 180 14.19 8.83 -1.74
N PHE A 181 14.59 7.70 -2.35
CA PHE A 181 14.09 6.37 -2.00
C PHE A 181 14.43 5.99 -0.56
N GLY A 182 15.67 6.22 -0.11
CA GLY A 182 16.10 5.97 1.27
C GLY A 182 15.32 6.78 2.32
N ARG A 183 14.87 8.00 1.98
CA ARG A 183 13.94 8.75 2.83
C ARG A 183 12.56 8.09 2.91
N HIS A 184 12.02 7.59 1.81
CA HIS A 184 10.77 6.83 1.83
C HIS A 184 10.92 5.54 2.66
N LEU A 185 12.03 4.83 2.53
CA LEU A 185 12.34 3.66 3.37
C LEU A 185 12.36 4.02 4.86
N ARG A 186 12.98 5.13 5.24
CA ARG A 186 13.01 5.61 6.63
C ARG A 186 11.61 5.93 7.15
N THR A 187 10.80 6.63 6.36
CA THR A 187 9.39 6.92 6.69
C THR A 187 8.55 5.64 6.81
N ASN A 188 8.93 4.57 6.08
CA ASN A 188 8.31 3.25 6.18
C ASN A 188 8.92 2.36 7.29
N GLY A 189 9.85 2.87 8.11
CA GLY A 189 10.39 2.16 9.27
C GLY A 189 11.57 1.25 8.98
N PHE A 190 12.27 1.47 7.88
CA PHE A 190 13.52 0.79 7.57
C PHE A 190 14.72 1.66 7.95
N ASN A 191 15.69 1.05 8.63
CA ASN A 191 16.99 1.67 8.86
C ASN A 191 17.96 1.20 7.78
N SER A 192 18.81 2.09 7.29
CA SER A 192 19.85 1.73 6.31
C SER A 192 21.24 2.03 6.85
N GLN A 193 22.18 1.12 6.57
CA GLN A 193 23.59 1.28 6.93
C GLN A 193 24.46 0.96 5.70
N PRO A 194 25.41 1.84 5.33
CA PRO A 194 26.43 1.52 4.33
C PRO A 194 27.43 0.51 4.91
N LEU A 195 27.84 -0.46 4.10
CA LEU A 195 28.81 -1.49 4.45
C LEU A 195 29.94 -1.48 3.43
N ASN A 196 31.18 -1.39 3.89
CA ASN A 196 32.36 -1.49 3.03
C ASN A 196 33.13 -2.77 3.32
N LEU A 197 33.02 -3.76 2.42
CA LEU A 197 33.61 -5.10 2.57
C LEU A 197 35.14 -5.14 2.48
N ALA A 198 35.78 -4.07 1.98
CA ALA A 198 37.23 -3.93 2.00
C ALA A 198 37.78 -3.64 3.41
N ILE A 199 36.92 -3.09 4.29
CA ILE A 199 37.29 -2.68 5.66
C ILE A 199 36.64 -3.60 6.69
N GLU A 200 35.37 -3.93 6.49
CA GLU A 200 34.58 -4.74 7.42
C GLU A 200 34.79 -6.24 7.16
N GLN A 201 34.74 -7.04 8.23
CA GLN A 201 35.02 -8.47 8.13
C GLN A 201 33.90 -9.22 7.43
N ASP A 202 32.66 -9.02 7.84
CA ASP A 202 31.48 -9.75 7.34
C ASP A 202 30.24 -8.85 7.32
N ILE A 203 29.19 -9.33 6.65
CA ILE A 203 27.87 -8.69 6.66
C ILE A 203 27.22 -8.92 8.04
N PRO A 204 26.66 -7.89 8.70
CA PRO A 204 26.05 -8.04 10.03
C PRO A 204 24.96 -9.11 10.11
N MET A 205 24.98 -9.94 11.17
CA MET A 205 23.99 -11.03 11.35
C MET A 205 22.55 -10.54 11.54
N ASN A 206 22.36 -9.30 11.98
CA ASN A 206 21.05 -8.67 12.13
C ASN A 206 20.58 -7.97 10.84
N ALA A 207 21.32 -8.06 9.74
CA ALA A 207 20.88 -7.56 8.45
C ALA A 207 19.61 -8.30 8.01
N SER A 208 18.53 -7.55 7.75
CA SER A 208 17.31 -8.11 7.17
C SER A 208 17.49 -8.42 5.69
N MET A 209 18.31 -7.63 5.00
CA MET A 209 18.73 -7.86 3.62
C MET A 209 20.01 -7.08 3.30
N LEU A 210 20.70 -7.51 2.25
CA LEU A 210 21.79 -6.78 1.59
C LEU A 210 21.26 -6.13 0.31
N MET A 211 21.68 -4.90 0.03
CA MET A 211 21.44 -4.20 -1.23
C MET A 211 22.77 -3.96 -1.95
N ILE A 212 22.86 -4.40 -3.20
CA ILE A 212 23.96 -4.09 -4.11
C ILE A 212 23.40 -3.18 -5.21
N ALA A 213 23.81 -1.91 -5.22
CA ALA A 213 23.24 -0.88 -6.11
C ALA A 213 24.23 -0.44 -7.20
N SER A 214 24.47 -1.32 -8.17
CA SER A 214 25.36 -1.17 -9.32
C SER A 214 26.73 -0.53 -8.98
N PRO A 215 27.70 -1.33 -8.50
CA PRO A 215 29.08 -0.89 -8.31
C PRO A 215 29.65 -0.28 -9.60
N GLN A 216 30.57 0.68 -9.45
CA GLN A 216 31.22 1.38 -10.56
C GLN A 216 32.66 0.90 -10.79
N THR A 217 33.27 0.26 -9.80
CA THR A 217 34.58 -0.39 -9.89
C THR A 217 34.50 -1.86 -9.50
N ASP A 218 35.44 -2.66 -9.99
CA ASP A 218 35.46 -4.10 -9.72
C ASP A 218 35.68 -4.39 -8.23
N LEU A 219 34.90 -5.33 -7.69
CA LEU A 219 35.10 -5.87 -6.36
C LEU A 219 36.32 -6.79 -6.33
N LEU A 220 37.04 -6.81 -5.20
CA LEU A 220 38.13 -7.74 -4.99
C LEU A 220 37.59 -9.16 -4.78
N PRO A 221 38.34 -10.22 -5.16
CA PRO A 221 37.89 -11.60 -4.99
C PRO A 221 37.44 -11.94 -3.57
N GLY A 222 38.18 -11.47 -2.55
CA GLY A 222 37.81 -11.70 -1.14
C GLY A 222 36.54 -10.97 -0.70
N GLU A 223 36.11 -9.91 -1.39
CA GLU A 223 34.82 -9.26 -1.15
C GLU A 223 33.69 -10.06 -1.80
N VAL A 224 33.92 -10.55 -3.03
CA VAL A 224 32.98 -11.43 -3.73
C VAL A 224 32.74 -12.71 -2.92
N ASP A 225 33.79 -13.33 -2.36
CA ASP A 225 33.65 -14.51 -1.50
C ASP A 225 32.74 -14.27 -0.29
N LYS A 226 32.80 -13.08 0.33
CA LYS A 226 31.90 -12.70 1.44
C LYS A 226 30.46 -12.56 0.98
N LEU A 227 30.22 -12.00 -0.21
CA LEU A 227 28.88 -11.89 -0.80
C LEU A 227 28.29 -13.28 -1.09
N LEU A 228 29.09 -14.16 -1.70
CA LEU A 228 28.69 -15.54 -1.98
C LEU A 228 28.38 -16.31 -0.70
N ASN A 229 29.21 -16.17 0.35
CA ASN A 229 28.96 -16.80 1.64
C ASN A 229 27.65 -16.31 2.30
N TYR A 230 27.35 -15.01 2.20
CA TYR A 230 26.10 -14.46 2.73
C TYR A 230 24.86 -15.02 2.01
N VAL A 231 24.94 -15.13 0.67
CA VAL A 231 23.86 -15.74 -0.12
C VAL A 231 23.75 -17.23 0.19
N ASP A 232 24.86 -17.96 0.31
CA ASP A 232 24.87 -19.39 0.65
C ASP A 232 24.23 -19.68 2.02
N GLN A 233 24.44 -18.78 3.00
CA GLN A 233 23.86 -18.87 4.34
C GLN A 233 22.36 -18.47 4.42
N GLY A 234 21.73 -18.14 3.29
CA GLY A 234 20.31 -17.78 3.26
C GLY A 234 20.02 -16.29 3.44
N GLY A 235 21.01 -15.42 3.25
CA GLY A 235 20.85 -13.98 3.31
C GLY A 235 19.97 -13.45 2.17
N ASN A 236 19.06 -12.52 2.49
CA ASN A 236 18.19 -11.89 1.49
C ASN A 236 18.95 -10.80 0.72
N LEU A 237 18.69 -10.67 -0.58
CA LEU A 237 19.45 -9.80 -1.48
C LEU A 237 18.54 -9.01 -2.43
N LEU A 238 18.75 -7.69 -2.49
CA LEU A 238 18.35 -6.86 -3.63
C LEU A 238 19.58 -6.52 -4.45
N TRP A 239 19.61 -6.97 -5.69
CA TRP A 239 20.69 -6.64 -6.61
C TRP A 239 20.15 -5.78 -7.75
N LEU A 240 20.52 -4.51 -7.73
CA LEU A 240 20.31 -3.60 -8.86
C LEU A 240 21.56 -3.67 -9.73
N VAL A 241 21.38 -4.00 -11.01
CA VAL A 241 22.46 -4.22 -11.94
C VAL A 241 22.23 -3.44 -13.22
N ASP A 242 23.14 -2.53 -13.53
CA ASP A 242 23.10 -1.73 -14.75
C ASP A 242 23.64 -2.54 -15.95
N GLN A 243 23.47 -1.99 -17.15
CA GLN A 243 23.80 -2.63 -18.44
C GLN A 243 25.18 -3.29 -18.51
N GLU A 244 26.25 -2.63 -18.06
CA GLU A 244 27.61 -3.20 -18.02
C GLU A 244 28.52 -2.39 -17.06
N SER A 245 29.61 -2.94 -16.52
CA SER A 245 30.02 -4.35 -16.40
C SER A 245 29.48 -4.93 -15.08
N LEU A 246 29.53 -6.25 -14.89
CA LEU A 246 29.15 -6.92 -13.62
C LEU A 246 30.12 -6.64 -12.45
N ARG A 247 31.24 -5.94 -12.68
CA ARG A 247 32.18 -5.50 -11.64
C ARG A 247 32.70 -6.62 -10.73
N GLY A 248 32.96 -7.80 -11.31
CA GLY A 248 33.43 -8.97 -10.57
C GLY A 248 32.32 -9.84 -9.97
N LEU A 249 31.03 -9.49 -10.16
CA LEU A 249 29.88 -10.25 -9.66
C LEU A 249 29.41 -11.37 -10.60
N LEU A 250 30.20 -11.78 -11.60
CA LEU A 250 29.90 -12.95 -12.43
C LEU A 250 29.69 -14.24 -11.59
N PRO A 251 30.50 -14.53 -10.54
CA PRO A 251 30.24 -15.69 -9.67
C PRO A 251 28.87 -15.64 -8.98
N LEU A 252 28.34 -14.44 -8.73
CA LEU A 252 27.01 -14.27 -8.14
C LEU A 252 25.90 -14.61 -9.15
N THR A 253 26.06 -14.29 -10.44
CA THR A 253 25.08 -14.70 -11.47
C THR A 253 25.06 -16.22 -11.62
N GLU A 254 26.23 -16.86 -11.60
CA GLU A 254 26.37 -18.32 -11.68
C GLU A 254 25.71 -19.03 -10.49
N MET A 255 25.90 -18.51 -9.27
CA MET A 255 25.25 -19.01 -8.05
C MET A 255 23.72 -18.88 -8.11
N LEU A 256 23.22 -17.77 -8.67
CA LEU A 256 21.80 -17.49 -8.78
C LEU A 256 21.13 -18.14 -10.01
N ARG A 257 21.89 -18.81 -10.88
CA ARG A 257 21.40 -19.39 -12.14
C ARG A 257 20.71 -18.34 -13.02
N LEU A 258 21.38 -17.20 -13.16
CA LEU A 258 20.93 -16.10 -14.00
C LEU A 258 21.96 -15.80 -15.08
N THR A 259 21.46 -15.52 -16.27
CA THR A 259 22.25 -14.97 -17.38
C THR A 259 21.88 -13.50 -17.56
N LEU A 260 22.85 -12.61 -17.31
CA LEU A 260 22.70 -11.17 -17.51
C LEU A 260 23.28 -10.78 -18.88
N THR A 261 22.41 -10.67 -19.89
CA THR A 261 22.82 -10.31 -21.25
C THR A 261 23.43 -8.90 -21.24
N PRO A 262 24.61 -8.69 -21.86
CA PRO A 262 25.14 -7.34 -22.08
C PRO A 262 24.22 -6.53 -23.01
N GLY A 263 24.29 -5.19 -22.94
CA GLY A 263 23.45 -4.30 -23.74
C GLY A 263 22.25 -3.67 -23.01
N VAL A 264 21.49 -2.87 -23.76
CA VAL A 264 20.39 -2.02 -23.26
C VAL A 264 19.09 -2.37 -23.95
N VAL A 265 18.02 -2.48 -23.17
CA VAL A 265 16.66 -2.65 -23.68
C VAL A 265 16.21 -1.34 -24.35
N VAL A 266 15.92 -1.45 -25.64
CA VAL A 266 15.33 -0.40 -26.47
C VAL A 266 13.83 -0.68 -26.61
N ASP A 267 13.00 0.30 -26.23
CA ASP A 267 11.56 0.26 -26.30
C ASP A 267 11.03 1.41 -27.19
N PRO A 268 10.66 1.12 -28.45
CA PRO A 268 10.10 2.13 -29.35
C PRO A 268 8.78 2.76 -28.84
N GLN A 269 8.04 2.11 -27.93
CA GLN A 269 6.81 2.68 -27.39
C GLN A 269 7.09 3.88 -26.48
N ALA A 270 8.28 3.97 -25.89
CA ALA A 270 8.70 5.12 -25.09
C ALA A 270 8.67 6.43 -25.89
N GLU A 271 8.97 6.39 -27.19
CA GLU A 271 8.94 7.57 -28.06
C GLU A 271 7.52 8.15 -28.18
N GLN A 272 6.49 7.30 -28.19
CA GLN A 272 5.09 7.74 -28.21
C GLN A 272 4.70 8.53 -26.95
N LEU A 273 5.36 8.22 -25.83
CA LEU A 273 5.24 8.94 -24.56
C LEU A 273 6.22 10.12 -24.44
N LYS A 274 6.96 10.45 -25.52
CA LYS A 274 8.01 11.47 -25.56
C LYS A 274 9.16 11.19 -24.58
N ALA A 275 9.42 9.93 -24.29
CA ALA A 275 10.56 9.46 -23.53
C ALA A 275 11.65 8.89 -24.45
N PRO A 276 12.92 8.86 -24.03
CA PRO A 276 13.98 8.19 -24.78
C PRO A 276 13.67 6.71 -25.01
N VAL A 277 14.06 6.17 -26.16
CA VAL A 277 13.85 4.74 -26.48
C VAL A 277 14.63 3.79 -25.57
N THR A 278 15.64 4.27 -24.84
CA THR A 278 16.35 3.49 -23.81
C THR A 278 15.60 3.38 -22.48
N PHE A 279 14.36 3.89 -22.41
CA PHE A 279 13.50 3.76 -21.24
C PHE A 279 12.55 2.60 -21.47
N ALA A 280 12.90 1.43 -20.94
CA ALA A 280 12.05 0.26 -21.00
C ALA A 280 10.80 0.47 -20.14
N LEU A 281 9.62 0.29 -20.73
CA LEU A 281 8.35 0.44 -20.02
C LEU A 281 7.89 -0.91 -19.49
N GLY A 282 7.90 -1.07 -18.16
CA GLY A 282 7.32 -2.21 -17.48
C GLY A 282 5.80 -2.14 -17.55
N ALA A 283 5.19 -3.08 -18.28
CA ALA A 283 3.75 -3.13 -18.51
C ALA A 283 3.15 -4.53 -18.34
N ILE A 284 4.00 -5.57 -18.34
CA ILE A 284 3.58 -6.94 -18.04
C ILE A 284 4.28 -7.36 -16.76
N TYR A 285 3.48 -7.73 -15.78
CA TYR A 285 3.96 -8.14 -14.46
C TYR A 285 3.67 -9.62 -14.22
N GLY A 286 4.65 -10.33 -13.67
CA GLY A 286 4.47 -11.73 -13.29
C GLY A 286 3.50 -11.88 -12.13
N GLN A 287 2.93 -13.08 -11.98
CA GLN A 287 2.11 -13.41 -10.82
C GLN A 287 3.00 -13.59 -9.59
N HIS A 288 3.09 -12.54 -8.77
CA HIS A 288 3.92 -12.51 -7.57
C HIS A 288 3.39 -11.47 -6.59
N VAL A 289 3.59 -11.68 -5.28
CA VAL A 289 3.07 -10.77 -4.23
C VAL A 289 3.59 -9.33 -4.40
N ILE A 290 4.83 -9.16 -4.86
CA ILE A 290 5.44 -7.85 -5.17
C ILE A 290 4.62 -7.05 -6.19
N THR A 291 4.05 -7.75 -7.17
CA THR A 291 3.39 -7.19 -8.35
C THR A 291 1.88 -7.43 -8.35
N ASP A 292 1.33 -7.90 -7.23
CA ASP A 292 -0.12 -8.11 -7.09
C ASP A 292 -0.87 -6.77 -7.18
N ASN A 293 -1.94 -6.73 -7.98
CA ASN A 293 -2.72 -5.53 -8.29
C ASN A 293 -1.88 -4.30 -8.75
N PHE A 294 -0.77 -4.55 -9.43
CA PHE A 294 0.11 -3.49 -9.93
C PHE A 294 -0.38 -2.99 -11.30
N ASP A 295 -1.31 -2.02 -11.29
CA ASP A 295 -2.02 -1.53 -12.49
C ASP A 295 -1.28 -0.40 -13.26
N TYR A 296 -0.14 0.06 -12.76
CA TYR A 296 0.59 1.21 -13.30
C TYR A 296 1.88 0.82 -14.02
N ILE A 297 2.29 1.64 -14.99
CA ILE A 297 3.54 1.46 -15.73
C ILE A 297 4.72 1.82 -14.83
N THR A 298 5.77 1.01 -14.87
CA THR A 298 7.10 1.30 -14.31
C THR A 298 8.07 1.65 -15.43
N VAL A 299 9.07 2.46 -15.14
CA VAL A 299 10.01 2.99 -16.15
C VAL A 299 11.43 2.68 -15.74
N PHE A 300 12.14 1.92 -16.58
CA PHE A 300 13.50 1.47 -16.32
C PHE A 300 14.46 2.05 -17.38
N PRO A 301 15.08 3.21 -17.10
CA PRO A 301 16.15 3.73 -17.95
C PRO A 301 17.31 2.75 -17.99
N PHE A 302 17.88 2.54 -19.17
CA PHE A 302 19.12 1.78 -19.34
C PHE A 302 18.99 0.35 -18.80
N ALA A 303 17.79 -0.23 -18.97
CA ALA A 303 17.52 -1.58 -18.49
C ALA A 303 18.31 -2.61 -19.27
N ARG A 304 18.67 -3.71 -18.62
CA ARG A 304 19.28 -4.89 -19.24
C ARG A 304 18.38 -6.10 -19.09
N GLN A 305 18.53 -7.05 -20.00
CA GLN A 305 17.85 -8.32 -19.92
C GLN A 305 18.39 -9.19 -18.78
N ILE A 306 17.48 -9.87 -18.10
CA ILE A 306 17.77 -10.95 -17.18
C ILE A 306 17.11 -12.22 -17.72
N THR A 307 17.90 -13.27 -17.91
CA THR A 307 17.41 -14.60 -18.27
C THR A 307 17.56 -15.53 -17.08
N ILE A 308 16.50 -16.27 -16.79
CA ILE A 308 16.48 -17.30 -15.75
C ILE A 308 16.94 -18.62 -16.38
N ASP A 309 17.96 -19.24 -15.80
CA ASP A 309 18.39 -20.58 -16.17
C ASP A 309 17.66 -21.62 -15.31
N GLU A 310 17.17 -22.71 -15.92
CA GLU A 310 16.43 -23.75 -15.20
C GLU A 310 17.28 -24.35 -14.06
N SER A 311 16.68 -24.47 -12.88
CA SER A 311 17.32 -24.97 -11.67
C SER A 311 16.33 -25.69 -10.76
N GLU A 312 16.76 -26.78 -10.13
CA GLU A 312 15.98 -27.44 -9.05
C GLU A 312 16.14 -26.72 -7.71
N GLU A 313 17.15 -25.86 -7.57
CA GLU A 313 17.51 -25.19 -6.32
C GLU A 313 16.69 -23.92 -6.08
N TRP A 314 16.38 -23.18 -7.15
CA TRP A 314 15.70 -21.90 -7.09
C TRP A 314 14.31 -21.98 -7.70
N SER A 315 13.32 -21.47 -6.99
CA SER A 315 12.03 -21.12 -7.55
C SER A 315 12.10 -19.68 -8.03
N SER A 316 11.92 -19.44 -9.32
CA SER A 316 12.15 -18.14 -9.95
C SER A 316 10.93 -17.64 -10.71
N VAL A 317 10.64 -16.34 -10.62
CA VAL A 317 9.54 -15.67 -11.32
C VAL A 317 10.07 -14.38 -11.97
N SER A 318 9.76 -14.19 -13.26
CA SER A 318 9.93 -12.90 -13.94
C SER A 318 8.92 -11.91 -13.36
N LEU A 319 9.40 -10.87 -12.67
CA LEU A 319 8.55 -9.84 -12.06
C LEU A 319 8.07 -8.82 -13.08
N VAL A 320 8.96 -8.40 -13.99
CA VAL A 320 8.68 -7.34 -14.96
C VAL A 320 9.20 -7.76 -16.33
N GLU A 321 8.28 -7.75 -17.30
CA GLU A 321 8.58 -7.83 -18.72
C GLU A 321 8.27 -6.49 -19.39
N ALA A 322 9.25 -6.00 -20.16
CA ALA A 322 9.18 -4.73 -20.86
C ALA A 322 9.42 -4.92 -22.36
N ALA A 323 9.29 -3.84 -23.13
CA ALA A 323 9.70 -3.78 -24.53
C ALA A 323 9.10 -4.91 -25.39
N GLN A 324 7.77 -5.07 -25.35
CA GLN A 324 7.03 -6.12 -26.09
C GLN A 324 7.30 -6.11 -27.61
N GLN A 325 7.63 -4.95 -28.15
CA GLN A 325 8.01 -4.74 -29.57
C GLN A 325 9.42 -4.13 -29.69
N GLY A 326 10.21 -4.24 -28.62
CA GLY A 326 11.57 -3.73 -28.57
C GLY A 326 12.60 -4.85 -28.67
N TRP A 327 13.84 -4.53 -28.32
CA TRP A 327 14.96 -5.46 -28.37
C TRP A 327 16.05 -5.07 -27.38
N VAL A 328 17.03 -5.95 -27.18
CA VAL A 328 18.29 -5.64 -26.48
C VAL A 328 19.31 -5.18 -27.51
N GLU A 329 19.71 -3.91 -27.44
CA GLU A 329 20.75 -3.29 -28.25
C GLU A 329 22.12 -3.49 -27.61
N THR A 330 23.04 -4.10 -28.36
CA THR A 330 24.40 -4.40 -27.89
C THR A 330 25.46 -3.47 -28.48
N GLY A 331 25.09 -2.63 -29.46
CA GLY A 331 25.95 -1.65 -30.11
C GLY A 331 26.11 -0.31 -29.37
N ASP A 332 26.72 0.67 -30.05
CA ASP A 332 26.88 2.02 -29.52
C ASP A 332 25.54 2.79 -29.55
N LEU A 333 25.05 3.15 -28.36
CA LEU A 333 23.80 3.89 -28.18
C LEU A 333 23.82 5.31 -28.76
N ASN A 334 24.98 5.83 -29.16
CA ASN A 334 25.11 7.14 -29.79
C ASN A 334 24.89 7.11 -31.31
N ASP A 335 24.88 5.92 -31.92
CA ASP A 335 24.59 5.72 -33.33
C ASP A 335 23.07 5.56 -33.57
N VAL A 336 22.68 5.38 -34.83
CA VAL A 336 21.26 5.18 -35.18
C VAL A 336 20.83 3.79 -34.71
N ILE A 337 20.12 3.75 -33.59
CA ILE A 337 19.54 2.54 -32.99
C ILE A 337 18.50 1.94 -33.94
N ASN A 338 18.80 0.77 -34.50
CA ASN A 338 17.90 -0.02 -35.33
C ASN A 338 18.10 -1.49 -34.99
N PHE A 339 17.00 -2.25 -34.97
CA PHE A 339 17.04 -3.67 -34.71
C PHE A 339 17.87 -4.42 -35.76
N ASP A 340 18.91 -5.13 -35.30
CA ASP A 340 19.68 -6.09 -36.09
C ASP A 340 19.35 -7.53 -35.67
N GLN A 341 18.75 -8.29 -36.57
CA GLN A 341 18.36 -9.68 -36.31
C GLN A 341 19.55 -10.61 -36.02
N ALA A 342 20.77 -10.26 -36.43
CA ALA A 342 21.95 -11.08 -36.21
C ALA A 342 22.50 -10.97 -34.77
N ASP A 343 22.42 -9.77 -34.18
CA ASP A 343 23.10 -9.43 -32.93
C ASP A 343 22.13 -9.10 -31.77
N ASP A 344 20.89 -8.68 -32.08
CA ASP A 344 19.93 -8.24 -31.08
C ASP A 344 18.94 -9.33 -30.63
N VAL A 345 18.51 -9.24 -29.37
CA VAL A 345 17.48 -10.10 -28.80
C VAL A 345 16.14 -9.40 -28.86
N ALA A 346 15.19 -9.92 -29.63
CA ALA A 346 13.84 -9.37 -29.72
C ALA A 346 13.02 -9.60 -28.44
N GLY A 347 12.12 -8.66 -28.13
CA GLY A 347 11.21 -8.73 -27.00
C GLY A 347 10.14 -9.84 -27.09
N PRO A 348 9.41 -10.09 -25.99
CA PRO A 348 9.44 -9.37 -24.71
C PRO A 348 10.70 -9.62 -23.89
N ILE A 349 11.15 -8.61 -23.14
CA ILE A 349 12.40 -8.66 -22.38
C ILE A 349 12.10 -8.65 -20.88
N SER A 350 12.50 -9.72 -20.17
CA SER A 350 12.48 -9.74 -18.71
C SER A 350 13.61 -8.88 -18.16
N ILE A 351 13.27 -7.97 -17.25
CA ILE A 351 14.19 -6.99 -16.67
C ILE A 351 14.22 -7.02 -15.13
N ALA A 352 13.35 -7.81 -14.51
CA ALA A 352 13.36 -8.02 -13.07
C ALA A 352 12.91 -9.44 -12.74
N VAL A 353 13.62 -10.10 -11.83
CA VAL A 353 13.35 -11.48 -11.42
C VAL A 353 13.37 -11.60 -9.90
N ALA A 354 12.46 -12.42 -9.37
CA ALA A 354 12.48 -12.87 -7.98
C ALA A 354 12.94 -14.33 -7.93
N LEU A 355 13.76 -14.67 -6.94
CA LEU A 355 14.18 -16.03 -6.64
C LEU A 355 13.91 -16.35 -5.17
N THR A 356 13.43 -17.56 -4.92
CA THR A 356 13.30 -18.12 -3.58
C THR A 356 13.88 -19.52 -3.49
N ARG A 357 14.41 -19.86 -2.32
CA ARG A 357 14.77 -21.23 -1.94
C ARG A 357 14.62 -21.41 -0.44
N ASN A 358 14.42 -22.64 0.03
CA ASN A 358 14.31 -22.94 1.45
C ASN A 358 15.65 -23.44 1.99
N ILE A 359 16.18 -22.76 3.02
CA ILE A 359 17.38 -23.15 3.76
C ILE A 359 17.02 -23.26 5.23
N GLN A 360 17.21 -24.44 5.83
CA GLN A 360 17.00 -24.67 7.27
C GLN A 360 15.64 -24.15 7.78
N ASP A 361 14.56 -24.49 7.06
CA ASP A 361 13.17 -24.08 7.34
C ASP A 361 12.90 -22.55 7.26
N ARG A 362 13.81 -21.79 6.67
CA ARG A 362 13.62 -20.38 6.32
C ARG A 362 13.63 -20.20 4.80
N GLU A 363 12.66 -19.43 4.30
CA GLU A 363 12.65 -19.00 2.91
C GLU A 363 13.65 -17.86 2.70
N GLN A 364 14.64 -18.08 1.84
CA GLN A 364 15.54 -17.05 1.34
C GLN A 364 14.88 -16.35 0.15
N ARG A 365 15.03 -15.02 0.08
CA ARG A 365 14.42 -14.18 -0.94
C ARG A 365 15.46 -13.30 -1.62
N ILE A 366 15.48 -13.33 -2.94
CA ILE A 366 16.38 -12.53 -3.77
C ILE A 366 15.61 -11.86 -4.88
N VAL A 367 15.91 -10.60 -5.14
CA VAL A 367 15.42 -9.88 -6.32
C VAL A 367 16.61 -9.33 -7.08
N VAL A 368 16.63 -9.54 -8.39
CA VAL A 368 17.56 -8.90 -9.31
C VAL A 368 16.79 -8.01 -10.26
N VAL A 369 17.18 -6.74 -10.36
CA VAL A 369 16.57 -5.76 -11.28
C VAL A 369 17.64 -5.23 -12.21
N GLY A 370 17.37 -5.33 -13.50
CA GLY A 370 18.26 -4.98 -14.60
C GLY A 370 18.44 -3.48 -14.82
N SER A 371 18.23 -2.66 -13.80
CA SER A 371 18.58 -1.24 -13.79
C SER A 371 18.54 -0.76 -12.36
N GLY A 372 19.59 -0.07 -11.90
CA GLY A 372 19.53 0.72 -10.67
C GLY A 372 18.96 2.13 -10.88
N HIS A 373 18.80 2.56 -12.14
CA HIS A 373 18.35 3.91 -12.46
C HIS A 373 16.89 4.16 -12.05
N PHE A 374 16.00 3.16 -12.10
CA PHE A 374 14.58 3.39 -11.81
C PHE A 374 14.31 3.92 -10.39
N LEU A 375 15.20 3.61 -9.42
CA LEU A 375 15.13 4.14 -8.05
C LEU A 375 16.00 5.37 -7.81
N ALA A 376 16.82 5.77 -8.79
CA ALA A 376 17.67 6.94 -8.65
C ALA A 376 16.82 8.21 -8.51
N ASN A 377 17.34 9.20 -7.79
CA ASN A 377 16.66 10.46 -7.49
C ASN A 377 16.06 11.14 -8.74
N THR A 378 16.70 10.97 -9.90
CA THR A 378 16.24 11.52 -11.18
C THR A 378 14.98 10.84 -11.73
N TYR A 379 14.78 9.55 -11.45
CA TYR A 379 13.76 8.72 -12.10
C TYR A 379 12.75 8.09 -11.13
N LEU A 380 12.95 8.23 -9.82
CA LEU A 380 12.06 7.66 -8.80
C LEU A 380 10.60 8.11 -8.96
N GLY A 381 10.39 9.35 -9.42
CA GLY A 381 9.05 9.91 -9.66
C GLY A 381 8.38 9.47 -10.97
N ASN A 382 9.02 8.62 -11.78
CA ASN A 382 8.43 8.13 -13.02
C ASN A 382 7.51 6.94 -12.74
N GLY A 383 6.30 6.98 -13.30
CA GLY A 383 5.33 5.90 -13.16
C GLY A 383 5.10 5.51 -11.69
N SER A 384 5.04 4.21 -11.43
CA SER A 384 4.99 3.65 -10.07
C SER A 384 6.33 3.05 -9.61
N ASN A 385 7.46 3.65 -10.00
CA ASN A 385 8.80 3.18 -9.61
C ASN A 385 9.00 3.15 -8.08
N LEU A 386 8.53 4.18 -7.38
CA LEU A 386 8.59 4.22 -5.91
C LEU A 386 7.80 3.05 -5.31
N ASP A 387 6.56 2.83 -5.75
CA ASP A 387 5.69 1.78 -5.22
C ASP A 387 6.30 0.39 -5.46
N PHE A 388 6.81 0.15 -6.68
CA PHE A 388 7.52 -1.09 -7.00
C PHE A 388 8.73 -1.27 -6.08
N GLY A 389 9.56 -0.24 -5.92
CA GLY A 389 10.71 -0.25 -5.01
C GLY A 389 10.35 -0.56 -3.56
N ILE A 390 9.27 0.02 -3.03
CA ILE A 390 8.80 -0.27 -1.68
C ILE A 390 8.30 -1.71 -1.56
N ASN A 391 7.58 -2.23 -2.56
CA ASN A 391 7.13 -3.62 -2.58
C ASN A 391 8.29 -4.62 -2.60
N LEU A 392 9.36 -4.33 -3.35
CA LEU A 392 10.59 -5.13 -3.36
C LEU A 392 11.16 -5.25 -1.93
N ILE A 393 11.32 -4.12 -1.23
CA ILE A 393 11.90 -4.11 0.11
C ILE A 393 11.00 -4.81 1.12
N ASN A 394 9.68 -4.58 1.08
CA ASN A 394 8.73 -5.25 1.96
C ASN A 394 8.79 -6.77 1.80
N TRP A 395 8.79 -7.28 0.56
CA TRP A 395 8.86 -8.71 0.30
C TRP A 395 10.20 -9.32 0.77
N LEU A 396 11.32 -8.66 0.44
CA LEU A 396 12.67 -9.10 0.83
C LEU A 396 12.90 -9.10 2.34
N THR A 397 12.20 -8.24 3.10
CA THR A 397 12.34 -8.16 4.55
C THR A 397 11.34 -9.04 5.32
N GLY A 398 10.45 -9.75 4.61
CA GLY A 398 9.44 -10.64 5.18
C GLY A 398 8.15 -9.95 5.62
N ASP A 399 7.91 -8.72 5.15
CA ASP A 399 6.80 -7.85 5.54
C ASP A 399 5.76 -7.73 4.42
N GLU A 400 5.40 -8.85 3.80
CA GLU A 400 4.46 -8.93 2.66
C GLU A 400 3.10 -8.29 2.95
N GLU A 401 2.68 -8.33 4.21
CA GLU A 401 1.44 -7.71 4.69
C GLU A 401 1.41 -6.18 4.49
N LEU A 402 2.57 -5.53 4.33
CA LEU A 402 2.66 -4.11 3.99
C LEU A 402 2.41 -3.80 2.51
N ILE A 403 2.57 -4.79 1.63
CA ILE A 403 2.38 -4.61 0.18
C ILE A 403 0.90 -4.35 -0.15
N VAL A 404 -0.01 -4.78 0.74
CA VAL A 404 -1.47 -4.78 0.53
C VAL A 404 -2.16 -3.47 0.96
N ILE A 405 -1.48 -2.51 1.62
CA ILE A 405 -2.10 -1.24 2.07
C ILE A 405 -1.88 -0.12 1.03
N GLN A 406 -2.33 -0.34 -0.20
CA GLN A 406 -2.37 0.74 -1.20
C GLN A 406 -3.60 1.64 -0.96
N PRO A 407 -3.49 2.97 -1.13
CA PRO A 407 -4.61 3.87 -0.95
C PRO A 407 -5.70 3.57 -1.99
N ARG A 408 -6.90 3.18 -1.53
CA ARG A 408 -8.05 2.96 -2.41
C ARG A 408 -8.46 4.27 -3.07
N ALA A 409 -8.47 4.31 -4.40
CA ALA A 409 -8.94 5.47 -5.15
C ALA A 409 -10.41 5.81 -4.79
N THR A 410 -10.71 7.10 -4.64
CA THR A 410 -12.09 7.56 -4.39
C THR A 410 -12.86 7.63 -5.70
N LEU A 411 -13.46 6.50 -6.11
CA LEU A 411 -14.27 6.46 -7.34
C LEU A 411 -15.60 7.26 -7.20
N ASP A 412 -16.06 7.47 -5.96
CA ASP A 412 -17.35 8.12 -5.66
C ASP A 412 -17.23 9.61 -5.32
N SER A 413 -16.11 10.28 -5.63
CA SER A 413 -15.95 11.70 -5.26
C SER A 413 -16.79 12.64 -6.14
N ASN A 414 -17.17 12.19 -7.33
CA ASN A 414 -17.90 12.99 -8.31
C ASN A 414 -19.18 12.26 -8.74
N LEU A 415 -20.33 12.89 -8.50
CA LEU A 415 -21.60 12.40 -9.02
C LEU A 415 -21.82 12.95 -10.43
N ILE A 416 -21.48 12.16 -11.45
CA ILE A 416 -21.73 12.50 -12.85
C ILE A 416 -23.07 11.89 -13.26
N LEU A 417 -24.14 12.67 -13.17
CA LEU A 417 -25.47 12.26 -13.63
C LEU A 417 -25.64 12.58 -15.11
N SER A 418 -26.20 11.64 -15.87
CA SER A 418 -26.62 11.93 -17.25
C SER A 418 -27.80 12.91 -17.26
N GLU A 419 -28.02 13.64 -18.35
CA GLU A 419 -29.21 14.50 -18.47
C GLU A 419 -30.53 13.70 -18.31
N SER A 420 -30.53 12.42 -18.72
CA SER A 420 -31.65 11.49 -18.53
C SER A 420 -31.92 11.20 -17.05
N ASP A 421 -30.88 10.96 -16.24
CA ASP A 421 -31.04 10.68 -14.81
C ASP A 421 -31.57 11.90 -14.06
N LEU A 422 -31.04 13.08 -14.39
CA LEU A 422 -31.52 14.35 -13.83
C LEU A 422 -32.99 14.59 -14.18
N THR A 423 -33.38 14.34 -15.44
CA THR A 423 -34.76 14.51 -15.89
C THR A 423 -35.70 13.53 -15.18
N LEU A 424 -35.27 12.27 -15.01
CA LEU A 424 -36.05 11.27 -14.27
C LEU A 424 -36.26 11.69 -12.81
N ILE A 425 -35.19 12.08 -12.12
CA ILE A 425 -35.27 12.56 -10.72
C ILE A 425 -36.21 13.75 -10.62
N ALA A 426 -36.08 14.73 -11.53
CA ALA A 426 -36.96 15.89 -11.56
C ALA A 426 -38.43 15.52 -11.75
N VAL A 427 -38.76 14.66 -12.71
CA VAL A 427 -40.15 14.23 -12.97
C VAL A 427 -40.73 13.45 -11.78
N VAL A 428 -39.95 12.54 -11.19
CA VAL A 428 -40.40 11.73 -10.06
C VAL A 428 -40.70 12.61 -8.84
N PHE A 429 -39.77 13.48 -8.46
CA PHE A 429 -39.88 14.24 -7.21
C PHE A 429 -40.68 15.54 -7.34
N LEU A 430 -40.65 16.23 -8.49
CA LEU A 430 -41.38 17.49 -8.68
C LEU A 430 -42.79 17.30 -9.24
N VAL A 431 -43.07 16.19 -9.94
CA VAL A 431 -44.38 15.98 -10.59
C VAL A 431 -45.12 14.79 -9.99
N LEU A 432 -44.54 13.58 -10.07
CA LEU A 432 -45.22 12.36 -9.65
C LEU A 432 -45.53 12.35 -8.15
N LEU A 433 -44.55 12.69 -7.30
CA LEU A 433 -44.71 12.66 -5.85
C LEU A 433 -45.79 13.68 -5.36
N PRO A 434 -45.81 14.95 -5.80
CA PRO A 434 -46.88 15.87 -5.44
C PRO A 434 -48.26 15.45 -5.97
N VAL A 435 -48.34 14.93 -7.20
CA VAL A 435 -49.60 14.41 -7.75
C VAL A 435 -50.10 13.22 -6.93
N LEU A 436 -49.21 12.31 -6.53
CA LEU A 436 -49.55 11.18 -5.67
C LEU A 436 -50.11 11.66 -4.31
N PHE A 437 -49.51 12.68 -3.70
CA PHE A 437 -50.03 13.28 -2.46
C PHE A 437 -51.37 13.98 -2.66
N LEU A 438 -51.56 14.70 -3.77
CA LEU A 438 -52.84 15.35 -4.09
C LEU A 438 -53.96 14.33 -4.34
N VAL A 439 -53.68 13.27 -5.11
CA VAL A 439 -54.64 12.20 -5.41
C VAL A 439 -54.99 11.42 -4.15
N SER A 440 -54.00 11.04 -3.34
CA SER A 440 -54.27 10.34 -2.08
C SER A 440 -55.06 11.23 -1.09
N GLY A 441 -54.70 12.51 -0.97
CA GLY A 441 -55.44 13.48 -0.15
C GLY A 441 -56.88 13.66 -0.60
N THR A 442 -57.12 13.83 -1.90
CA THR A 442 -58.48 13.96 -2.47
C THR A 442 -59.29 12.68 -2.34
N LEU A 443 -58.71 11.50 -2.55
CA LEU A 443 -59.38 10.21 -2.35
C LEU A 443 -59.79 10.01 -0.88
N ILE A 444 -58.91 10.35 0.06
CA ILE A 444 -59.19 10.28 1.50
C ILE A 444 -60.32 11.25 1.87
N TRP A 445 -60.24 12.49 1.39
CA TRP A 445 -61.28 13.51 1.60
C TRP A 445 -62.64 13.03 1.06
N TRP A 446 -62.67 12.48 -0.16
CA TRP A 446 -63.89 12.01 -0.80
C TRP A 446 -64.49 10.79 -0.08
N ARG A 447 -63.66 9.85 0.38
CA ARG A 447 -64.11 8.70 1.20
C ARG A 447 -64.65 9.13 2.57
N ARG A 448 -64.06 10.16 3.21
CA ARG A 448 -64.57 10.71 4.47
C ARG A 448 -65.94 11.36 4.28
N ARG A 449 -66.13 12.10 3.19
CA ARG A 449 -67.39 12.80 2.89
C ARG A 449 -68.56 11.86 2.52
N ARG A 450 -68.29 10.62 2.14
CA ARG A 450 -69.31 9.58 1.91
C ARG A 450 -69.68 8.79 3.18
N LYS A 451 -68.95 8.97 4.28
CA LYS A 451 -69.20 8.34 5.59
C LYS A 451 -69.84 9.29 6.61
N ILE A 452 -69.99 10.57 6.26
CA ILE A 452 -70.84 11.57 6.94
C ILE A 452 -72.09 11.70 6.08
#